data_AF-A0A1D1UVN8-F1
#
_entry.id   AF-A0A1D1UVN8-F1
#
_cell.length_a   1.000
_cell.length_b   1.000
_cell.length_c   1.000
_cell.angle_alpha   90.00
_cell.angle_beta   90.00
_cell.angle_gamma   90.00
#
_symmetry.space_group_name_H-M   'P 1'
#
loop_
_entity.id
_entity.type
_entity.pdbx_description
1 polymer ?
#
loop_
_entity_poly.entity_id
_entity_poly.type
_entity_poly.pdbx_seq_one_letter_code
_entity_poly.pdbx_strand_id
1 'polypeptide(L)'
;MAQSTKNVFKALHDLDLLDLVGNKNPYMAECQSAAWDEMVKALNDAKLFPKPVNKRAVQSRVNILVKAYRTDDLQNKVKSGTEEQYGQIKALVIRISSAIDDSNKARIDKTKAVAAKIIESDSASQAVMEEGEKGRSKRPLDSDTSELTDEEAEKQEFVHTTGGSNDDWEDEKEYRKA
;
A
#
# COMPACT_ATOMS: atom_id res chain seq x y z
N MET A 1 -3.91 -33.04 -24.51
CA MET A 1 -2.92 -32.32 -23.68
C MET A 1 -3.57 -31.03 -23.21
N ALA A 2 -3.84 -30.86 -21.92
CA ALA A 2 -4.45 -29.63 -21.41
C ALA A 2 -3.42 -28.48 -21.46
N GLN A 3 -3.70 -27.43 -22.23
CA GLN A 3 -2.86 -26.22 -22.23
C GLN A 3 -2.97 -25.52 -20.88
N SER A 4 -1.83 -25.21 -20.27
CA SER A 4 -1.76 -24.41 -19.04
C SER A 4 -2.56 -23.10 -19.22
N THR A 5 -3.43 -22.83 -18.26
CA THR A 5 -4.23 -21.59 -18.23
C THR A 5 -3.39 -20.39 -17.76
N LYS A 6 -2.22 -20.61 -17.17
CA LYS A 6 -1.37 -19.58 -16.55
C LYS A 6 -0.17 -19.22 -17.41
N ASN A 7 0.12 -17.92 -17.50
CA ASN A 7 1.38 -17.41 -18.04
C ASN A 7 2.55 -17.82 -17.15
N VAL A 8 3.68 -18.13 -17.78
CA VAL A 8 4.94 -18.42 -17.10
C VAL A 8 5.89 -17.25 -17.33
N PHE A 9 6.34 -16.62 -16.26
CA PHE A 9 7.37 -15.59 -16.30
C PHE A 9 8.74 -16.24 -16.52
N LYS A 10 9.49 -15.70 -17.48
CA LYS A 10 10.87 -16.07 -17.86
C LYS A 10 11.77 -14.86 -17.63
N ALA A 11 13.10 -15.00 -17.62
CA ALA A 11 14.00 -13.86 -17.40
C ALA A 11 13.72 -12.67 -18.32
N LEU A 12 13.48 -12.90 -19.61
CA LEU A 12 13.14 -11.80 -20.53
C LEU A 12 11.87 -11.07 -20.10
N HIS A 13 10.82 -11.82 -19.73
CA HIS A 13 9.59 -11.21 -19.20
C HIS A 13 9.84 -10.47 -17.89
N ASP A 14 10.71 -11.00 -17.02
CA ASP A 14 11.07 -10.34 -15.76
C ASP A 14 11.88 -9.06 -16.01
N LEU A 15 12.76 -9.04 -17.02
CA LEU A 15 13.50 -7.86 -17.44
C LEU A 15 12.56 -6.77 -17.96
N ASP A 16 11.70 -7.09 -18.93
CA ASP A 16 10.75 -6.12 -19.49
C ASP A 16 9.80 -5.58 -18.41
N LEU A 17 9.34 -6.47 -17.51
CA LEU A 17 8.52 -6.09 -16.38
C LEU A 17 9.27 -5.14 -15.42
N LEU A 18 10.45 -5.51 -14.98
CA LEU A 18 11.20 -4.73 -13.99
C LEU A 18 11.72 -3.42 -14.57
N ASP A 19 12.07 -3.38 -15.86
CA ASP A 19 12.43 -2.14 -16.54
C ASP A 19 11.24 -1.18 -16.57
N LEU A 20 10.06 -1.68 -16.94
CA LEU A 20 8.84 -0.87 -16.92
C LEU A 20 8.46 -0.39 -15.52
N VAL A 21 8.57 -1.25 -14.49
CA VAL A 21 8.33 -0.88 -13.09
C VAL A 21 9.34 0.16 -12.62
N GLY A 22 10.61 0.01 -12.99
CA GLY A 22 11.67 0.96 -12.66
C GLY A 22 11.43 2.33 -13.30
N ASN A 23 11.02 2.35 -14.58
CA ASN A 23 10.77 3.57 -15.34
C ASN A 23 9.49 4.30 -14.93
N LYS A 24 8.41 3.57 -14.65
CA LYS A 24 7.11 4.14 -14.24
C LYS A 24 7.04 4.42 -12.74
N ASN A 25 7.84 3.70 -11.95
CA ASN A 25 7.93 3.79 -10.49
C ASN A 25 6.56 3.93 -9.79
N PRO A 26 5.69 2.90 -9.89
CA PRO A 26 4.33 2.97 -9.35
C PRO A 26 4.31 3.14 -7.81
N TYR A 27 5.42 2.87 -7.13
CA TYR A 27 5.54 3.04 -5.67
C TYR A 27 5.61 4.51 -5.24
N MET A 28 6.06 5.40 -6.13
CA MET A 28 6.15 6.84 -5.87
C MET A 28 4.97 7.64 -6.40
N ALA A 29 4.07 7.00 -7.15
CA ALA A 29 2.88 7.65 -7.66
C ALA A 29 1.94 8.08 -6.53
N GLU A 30 1.26 9.22 -6.71
CA GLU A 30 0.23 9.70 -5.77
C GLU A 30 -0.90 8.68 -5.61
N CYS A 31 -1.36 8.11 -6.73
CA CYS A 31 -2.29 6.99 -6.75
C CYS A 31 -1.59 5.73 -7.29
N GLN A 32 -1.00 4.94 -6.39
CA GLN A 32 -0.31 3.70 -6.77
C GLN A 32 -1.23 2.75 -7.55
N SER A 33 -2.50 2.65 -7.15
CA SER A 33 -3.46 1.75 -7.79
C SER A 33 -3.59 2.06 -9.29
N ALA A 34 -3.85 3.31 -9.65
CA ALA A 34 -3.96 3.74 -11.05
C ALA A 34 -2.65 3.53 -11.83
N ALA A 35 -1.50 3.84 -11.22
CA ALA A 35 -0.19 3.62 -11.84
C ALA A 35 0.05 2.13 -12.20
N TRP A 36 -0.36 1.21 -11.32
CA TRP A 36 -0.30 -0.22 -11.62
C TRP A 36 -1.26 -0.63 -12.75
N ASP A 37 -2.45 -0.04 -12.83
CA ASP A 37 -3.43 -0.35 -13.89
C ASP A 37 -2.93 0.11 -15.26
N GLU A 38 -2.37 1.32 -15.35
CA GLU A 38 -1.74 1.83 -16.57
C GLU A 38 -0.57 0.96 -17.03
N MET A 39 0.25 0.52 -16.07
CA MET A 39 1.39 -0.33 -16.36
C MET A 39 0.97 -1.71 -16.88
N VAL A 40 -0.06 -2.31 -16.28
CA VAL A 40 -0.62 -3.59 -16.74
C VAL A 40 -1.21 -3.45 -18.13
N LYS A 41 -1.89 -2.35 -18.41
CA LYS A 41 -2.37 -2.02 -19.75
C LYS A 41 -1.21 -1.97 -20.75
N ALA A 42 -0.14 -1.24 -20.44
CA ALA A 42 1.04 -1.16 -21.29
C ALA A 42 1.71 -2.54 -21.55
N LEU A 43 1.80 -3.40 -20.53
CA LEU A 43 2.32 -4.77 -20.68
C LEU A 43 1.47 -5.62 -21.63
N ASN A 44 0.14 -5.49 -21.53
CA ASN A 44 -0.80 -6.23 -22.37
C ASN A 44 -0.81 -5.70 -23.81
N ASP A 45 -0.71 -4.39 -24.00
CA ASP A 45 -0.64 -3.75 -25.33
C ASP A 45 0.66 -4.12 -26.06
N ALA A 46 1.77 -4.25 -25.33
CA ALA A 46 3.05 -4.72 -25.84
C ALA A 46 3.05 -6.21 -26.23
N LYS A 47 2.00 -6.97 -25.88
CA LYS A 47 1.85 -8.41 -26.16
C LYS A 47 3.07 -9.25 -25.71
N LEU A 48 3.71 -8.84 -24.61
CA LEU A 48 4.86 -9.55 -24.02
C LEU A 48 4.49 -10.96 -23.53
N PHE A 49 3.21 -11.16 -23.21
CA PHE A 49 2.68 -12.44 -22.79
C PHE A 49 1.68 -12.98 -23.83
N PRO A 50 1.63 -14.31 -24.04
CA PRO A 50 0.64 -14.92 -24.94
C PRO A 50 -0.81 -14.67 -24.52
N LYS A 51 -1.04 -14.46 -23.22
CA LYS A 51 -2.33 -14.12 -22.62
C LYS A 51 -2.18 -12.84 -21.83
N PRO A 52 -3.22 -12.00 -21.74
CA PRO A 52 -3.17 -10.81 -20.91
C PRO A 52 -2.88 -11.17 -19.45
N VAL A 53 -2.01 -10.38 -18.82
CA VAL A 53 -1.71 -10.45 -17.40
C VAL A 53 -2.61 -9.49 -16.64
N ASN A 54 -2.94 -9.84 -15.40
CA ASN A 54 -3.68 -8.97 -14.50
C ASN A 54 -2.74 -8.33 -13.47
N LYS A 55 -3.21 -7.24 -12.87
CA LYS A 55 -2.47 -6.46 -11.86
C LYS A 55 -1.95 -7.30 -10.71
N ARG A 56 -2.78 -8.20 -10.17
CA ARG A 56 -2.39 -9.08 -9.06
C ARG A 56 -1.22 -9.98 -9.43
N ALA A 57 -1.23 -10.58 -10.63
CA ALA A 57 -0.15 -11.43 -11.10
C ALA A 57 1.16 -10.65 -11.28
N VAL A 58 1.07 -9.43 -11.84
CA VAL A 58 2.23 -8.55 -12.05
C VAL A 58 2.84 -8.10 -10.72
N GLN A 59 2.03 -7.56 -9.81
CA GLN A 59 2.48 -7.16 -8.48
C GLN A 59 3.05 -8.34 -7.69
N SER A 60 2.39 -9.50 -7.74
CA SER A 60 2.87 -10.71 -7.09
C SER A 60 4.24 -11.13 -7.62
N ARG A 61 4.47 -11.06 -8.95
CA ARG A 61 5.77 -11.40 -9.53
C ARG A 61 6.87 -10.44 -9.08
N VAL A 62 6.63 -9.13 -9.12
CA VAL A 62 7.60 -8.12 -8.63
C VAL A 62 7.93 -8.38 -7.16
N ASN A 63 6.92 -8.60 -6.32
CA ASN A 63 7.12 -8.89 -4.90
C ASN A 63 7.92 -10.18 -4.66
N ILE A 64 7.70 -11.23 -5.47
CA ILE A 64 8.49 -12.46 -5.39
C ILE A 64 9.96 -12.18 -5.71
N LEU A 65 10.25 -11.39 -6.75
CA LEU A 65 11.62 -11.07 -7.16
C LEU A 65 12.33 -10.19 -6.12
N VAL A 66 11.64 -9.16 -5.60
CA VAL A 66 12.19 -8.31 -4.53
C VAL A 66 12.47 -9.12 -3.27
N LYS A 67 11.54 -10.00 -2.85
CA LYS A 67 11.75 -10.89 -1.70
C LYS A 67 12.93 -11.83 -1.93
N ALA A 68 13.02 -12.43 -3.12
CA ALA A 68 14.11 -13.34 -3.44
C ALA A 68 15.46 -12.63 -3.48
N TYR A 69 15.53 -11.38 -3.94
CA TYR A 69 16.73 -10.56 -3.81
C TYR A 69 17.12 -10.33 -2.35
N ARG A 70 16.16 -9.95 -1.50
CA ARG A 70 16.41 -9.69 -0.07
C ARG A 70 16.87 -10.94 0.70
N THR A 71 16.59 -12.14 0.19
CA THR A 71 17.00 -13.42 0.79
C THR A 71 18.11 -14.13 0.01
N ASP A 72 18.79 -13.43 -0.92
CA ASP A 72 19.82 -14.00 -1.81
C ASP A 72 19.40 -15.27 -2.59
N ASP A 73 18.09 -15.43 -2.83
CA ASP A 73 17.46 -16.55 -3.54
C ASP A 73 17.03 -16.17 -4.97
N LEU A 74 17.43 -14.99 -5.45
CA LEU A 74 16.95 -14.43 -6.71
C LEU A 74 17.25 -15.36 -7.89
N GLN A 75 18.44 -15.97 -7.93
CA GLN A 75 18.87 -16.85 -9.02
C GLN A 75 17.95 -18.08 -9.14
N ASN A 76 17.45 -18.60 -8.02
CA ASN A 76 16.52 -19.74 -7.98
C ASN A 76 15.11 -19.36 -8.45
N LYS A 77 14.74 -18.07 -8.41
CA LYS A 77 13.42 -17.57 -8.87
C LYS A 77 13.41 -17.13 -10.33
N VAL A 78 14.57 -16.83 -10.90
CA VAL A 78 14.75 -16.61 -12.35
C VAL A 78 14.96 -17.97 -13.02
N LYS A 79 13.85 -18.67 -13.27
CA LYS A 79 13.85 -20.09 -13.71
C LYS A 79 14.49 -20.35 -15.07
N SER A 80 14.71 -19.30 -15.87
CA SER A 80 15.30 -19.39 -17.20
C SER A 80 16.01 -18.08 -17.46
N GLY A 81 17.31 -18.10 -17.78
CA GLY A 81 18.05 -16.91 -18.19
C GLY A 81 19.55 -17.14 -18.17
N THR A 82 20.30 -16.24 -18.82
CA THR A 82 21.77 -16.21 -18.74
C THR A 82 22.25 -15.51 -17.48
N GLU A 83 23.54 -15.65 -17.16
CA GLU A 83 24.16 -14.92 -16.05
C GLU A 83 24.07 -13.39 -16.24
N GLU A 84 24.20 -12.90 -17.48
CA GLU A 84 24.01 -11.48 -17.75
C GLU A 84 22.57 -11.02 -17.48
N GLN A 85 21.57 -11.79 -17.89
CA GLN A 85 20.17 -11.48 -17.63
C GLN A 85 19.88 -11.47 -16.13
N TYR A 86 20.44 -12.41 -15.38
CA TYR A 86 20.34 -12.40 -13.93
C TYR A 86 20.98 -11.16 -13.31
N GLY A 87 22.18 -10.77 -13.77
CA GLY A 87 22.86 -9.55 -13.33
C GLY A 87 22.02 -8.29 -13.58
N GLN A 88 21.37 -8.20 -14.75
CA GLN A 88 20.46 -7.11 -15.09
C GLN A 88 19.20 -7.10 -14.22
N ILE A 89 18.56 -8.26 -14.02
CA ILE A 89 17.41 -8.41 -13.11
C ILE A 89 17.80 -7.95 -11.70
N LYS A 90 18.95 -8.39 -11.19
CA LYS A 90 19.44 -7.99 -9.87
C LYS A 90 19.62 -6.47 -9.77
N ALA A 91 20.22 -5.84 -10.77
CA ALA A 91 20.39 -4.38 -10.81
C ALA A 91 19.04 -3.63 -10.79
N LEU A 92 18.05 -4.10 -11.55
CA LEU A 92 16.71 -3.51 -11.56
C LEU A 92 15.98 -3.71 -10.22
N VAL A 93 16.05 -4.91 -9.65
CA VAL A 93 15.42 -5.23 -8.35
C VAL A 93 16.03 -4.38 -7.23
N ILE A 94 17.33 -4.09 -7.25
CA ILE A 94 17.96 -3.18 -6.29
C ILE A 94 17.30 -1.80 -6.33
N ARG A 95 17.20 -1.20 -7.52
CA ARG A 95 16.58 0.13 -7.70
C ARG A 95 15.12 0.13 -7.23
N ILE A 96 14.37 -0.90 -7.59
CA ILE A 96 12.96 -1.05 -7.17
C ILE A 96 12.85 -1.23 -5.67
N SER A 97 13.73 -2.01 -5.04
CA SER A 97 13.74 -2.19 -3.58
C SER A 97 13.96 -0.85 -2.88
N SER A 98 14.91 -0.03 -3.35
CA SER A 98 15.12 1.31 -2.80
C SER A 98 13.88 2.20 -2.94
N ALA A 99 13.22 2.19 -4.10
CA ALA A 99 11.99 2.95 -4.30
C ALA A 99 10.84 2.50 -3.37
N ILE A 100 10.74 1.20 -3.08
CA ILE A 100 9.79 0.67 -2.10
C ILE A 100 10.11 1.21 -0.70
N ASP A 101 11.38 1.17 -0.31
CA ASP A 101 11.82 1.60 1.02
C ASP A 101 11.61 3.12 1.21
N ASP A 102 11.93 3.92 0.20
CA ASP A 102 11.67 5.36 0.16
C ASP A 102 10.17 5.68 0.24
N SER A 103 9.33 4.92 -0.48
CA SER A 103 7.86 5.08 -0.47
C SER A 103 7.29 4.78 0.92
N ASN A 104 7.76 3.70 1.55
CA ASN A 104 7.38 3.34 2.91
C ASN A 104 7.81 4.42 3.91
N LYS A 105 9.04 4.94 3.78
CA LYS A 105 9.52 6.05 4.61
C LYS A 105 8.64 7.28 4.46
N ALA A 106 8.32 7.69 3.22
CA ALA A 106 7.45 8.84 2.97
C ALA A 106 6.04 8.66 3.58
N ARG A 107 5.48 7.44 3.53
CA ARG A 107 4.19 7.13 4.18
C ARG A 107 4.27 7.28 5.70
N ILE A 108 5.32 6.73 6.32
CA ILE A 108 5.53 6.84 7.78
C ILE A 108 5.70 8.30 8.20
N ASP A 109 6.48 9.08 7.45
CA ASP A 109 6.73 10.49 7.74
C ASP A 109 5.42 11.31 7.64
N LYS A 110 4.55 11.02 6.66
CA LYS A 110 3.21 11.63 6.55
C LYS A 110 2.33 11.28 7.75
N THR A 111 2.28 10.00 8.14
CA THR A 111 1.47 9.58 9.31
C THR A 111 1.95 10.28 10.59
N LYS A 112 3.26 10.39 10.80
CA LYS A 112 3.82 11.12 11.95
C LYS A 112 3.47 12.61 11.92
N ALA A 113 3.51 13.24 10.74
CA ALA A 113 3.16 14.65 10.60
C ALA A 113 1.67 14.90 10.90
N VAL A 114 0.78 13.99 10.50
CA VAL A 114 -0.66 14.07 10.84
C VAL A 114 -0.86 13.91 12.35
N ALA A 115 -0.22 12.91 12.96
CA ALA A 115 -0.30 12.71 14.41
C ALA A 115 0.20 13.92 15.21
N ALA A 116 1.30 14.54 14.78
CA ALA A 116 1.83 15.76 15.42
C ALA A 116 0.85 16.93 15.33
N LYS A 117 0.18 17.11 14.18
CA LYS A 117 -0.83 18.17 14.00
C LYS A 117 -2.05 17.97 14.90
N ILE A 118 -2.48 16.73 15.10
CA ILE A 118 -3.60 16.40 16.00
C ILE A 118 -3.23 16.74 17.44
N ILE A 119 -2.04 16.36 17.89
CA ILE A 119 -1.55 16.69 19.24
C ILE A 119 -1.43 18.21 19.44
N GLU A 120 -0.96 18.94 18.42
CA GLU A 120 -0.85 20.40 18.46
C GLU A 120 -2.24 21.07 18.53
N SER A 121 -3.22 20.60 17.75
CA SER A 121 -4.60 21.10 17.82
C SER A 121 -5.28 20.78 19.17
N ASP A 122 -5.01 19.61 19.74
CA ASP A 122 -5.55 19.22 21.05
C ASP A 122 -4.94 20.05 22.17
N SER A 123 -3.62 20.28 22.12
CA SER A 123 -2.90 21.14 23.08
C SER A 123 -3.36 22.60 23.00
N ALA A 124 -3.59 23.12 21.79
CA ALA A 124 -4.13 24.46 21.58
C ALA A 124 -5.58 24.57 22.11
N SER A 125 -6.40 23.54 21.91
CA SER A 125 -7.77 23.53 22.42
C SER A 125 -7.83 23.48 23.96
N GLN A 126 -6.88 22.78 24.59
CA GLN A 126 -6.78 22.71 26.05
C GLN A 126 -6.32 24.05 26.67
N ALA A 127 -5.38 24.75 26.05
CA ALA A 127 -4.91 26.07 26.50
C ALA A 127 -6.01 27.15 26.45
N VAL A 128 -6.94 27.08 25.50
CA VAL A 128 -8.08 28.03 25.39
C VAL A 128 -9.11 27.82 26.50
N MET A 129 -9.25 26.61 27.05
CA MET A 129 -10.14 26.36 28.19
C MET A 129 -9.57 26.88 29.52
N GLU A 130 -8.25 26.87 29.71
CA GLU A 130 -7.59 27.32 30.94
C GLU A 130 -7.62 28.85 31.12
N GLU A 131 -7.59 29.64 30.04
CA GLU A 131 -7.79 31.11 30.11
C GLU A 131 -9.26 31.53 30.27
N GLY A 132 -10.23 30.62 30.05
CA GLY A 132 -11.66 30.88 30.20
C GLY A 132 -12.23 30.67 31.61
N GLU A 133 -11.48 30.04 32.52
CA GLU A 133 -11.97 29.59 33.83
C GLU A 133 -11.91 30.64 34.97
N LYS A 134 -11.95 31.93 34.64
CA LYS A 134 -12.31 32.98 35.62
C LYS A 134 -13.73 33.49 35.38
N GLY A 135 -14.69 32.63 35.68
CA GLY A 135 -16.04 33.06 36.00
C GLY A 135 -17.13 32.32 35.22
N ARG A 136 -17.55 31.15 35.69
CA ARG A 136 -18.93 30.74 35.46
C ARG A 136 -19.48 29.91 36.60
N SER A 137 -20.52 30.49 37.20
CA SER A 137 -21.37 29.98 38.26
C SER A 137 -21.88 28.57 37.97
N LYS A 138 -21.89 27.73 39.02
CA LYS A 138 -22.40 26.36 39.05
C LYS A 138 -23.90 26.34 38.73
N ARG A 139 -24.28 25.64 37.66
CA ARG A 139 -25.61 25.00 37.54
C ARG A 139 -25.42 23.58 37.01
N PRO A 140 -26.10 22.58 37.58
CA PRO A 140 -26.09 21.23 37.05
C PRO A 140 -26.99 21.22 35.80
N LEU A 141 -26.46 20.73 34.69
CA LEU A 141 -27.28 20.38 33.52
C LEU A 141 -27.02 18.91 33.20
N ASP A 142 -28.12 18.23 32.99
CA ASP A 142 -28.27 16.79 32.84
C ASP A 142 -27.37 16.20 31.76
N SER A 143 -26.71 15.10 32.13
CA SER A 143 -25.89 14.29 31.23
C SER A 143 -26.82 13.43 30.37
N ASP A 144 -27.26 13.97 29.23
CA ASP A 144 -27.62 13.12 28.09
C ASP A 144 -26.32 12.64 27.42
N THR A 145 -25.72 11.61 28.02
CA THR A 145 -24.78 10.74 27.34
C THR A 145 -25.56 10.00 26.27
N SER A 146 -25.58 10.53 25.05
CA SER A 146 -25.81 9.69 23.88
C SER A 146 -24.61 8.75 23.78
N GLU A 147 -24.72 7.58 24.40
CA GLU A 147 -23.82 6.44 24.18
C GLU A 147 -23.76 6.20 22.67
N LEU A 148 -22.67 6.62 22.04
CA LEU A 148 -22.30 6.10 20.74
C LEU A 148 -22.06 4.62 20.95
N THR A 149 -22.87 3.80 20.30
CA THR A 149 -22.77 2.35 20.41
C THR A 149 -21.36 1.89 20.02
N ASP A 150 -20.83 0.88 20.70
CA ASP A 150 -19.45 0.39 20.51
C ASP A 150 -19.08 0.17 19.03
N GLU A 151 -20.05 -0.22 18.19
CA GLU A 151 -19.83 -0.41 16.75
C GLU A 151 -19.45 0.87 15.98
N GLU A 152 -19.96 2.02 16.41
CA GLU A 152 -19.72 3.30 15.73
C GLU A 152 -18.35 3.89 16.11
N ALA A 153 -17.90 3.60 17.34
CA ALA A 153 -16.54 3.88 17.79
C ALA A 153 -15.51 3.00 17.05
N GLU A 154 -15.77 1.69 16.93
CA GLU A 154 -14.87 0.77 16.22
C GLU A 154 -14.75 1.12 14.72
N LYS A 155 -15.86 1.54 14.11
CA LYS A 155 -15.88 1.96 12.71
C LYS A 155 -15.03 3.20 12.47
N GLN A 156 -15.09 4.19 13.36
CA GLN A 156 -14.25 5.37 13.26
C GLN A 156 -12.77 5.04 13.50
N GLU A 157 -12.46 4.16 14.45
CA GLU A 157 -11.08 3.72 14.67
C GLU A 157 -10.52 2.98 13.46
N PHE A 158 -11.29 2.07 12.84
CA PHE A 158 -10.87 1.32 11.65
C PHE A 158 -10.59 2.26 10.46
N VAL A 159 -11.51 3.18 10.16
CA VAL A 159 -11.36 4.14 9.05
C VAL A 159 -10.15 5.06 9.30
N HIS A 160 -9.94 5.49 10.54
CA HIS A 160 -8.86 6.42 10.89
C HIS A 160 -7.47 5.75 10.94
N THR A 161 -7.40 4.46 11.32
CA THR A 161 -6.13 3.71 11.41
C THR A 161 -5.72 3.04 10.10
N THR A 162 -6.67 2.52 9.32
CA THR A 162 -6.38 1.83 8.06
C THR A 162 -6.47 2.73 6.83
N GLY A 163 -7.16 3.89 6.95
CA GLY A 163 -7.41 4.79 5.82
C GLY A 163 -8.39 4.22 4.79
N GLY A 164 -9.15 3.18 5.15
CA GLY A 164 -10.14 2.51 4.29
C GLY A 164 -11.44 3.30 4.10
N SER A 165 -12.18 2.98 3.05
CA SER A 165 -13.52 3.53 2.77
C SER A 165 -14.55 2.98 3.77
N ASN A 166 -15.71 3.63 3.85
CA ASN A 166 -16.86 3.12 4.60
C ASN A 166 -17.33 1.74 4.10
N ASP A 167 -17.04 1.43 2.83
CA ASP A 167 -17.30 0.13 2.20
C ASP A 167 -16.33 -0.97 2.69
N ASP A 168 -15.08 -0.62 3.02
CA ASP A 168 -14.08 -1.57 3.54
C ASP A 168 -14.44 -2.07 4.96
N TRP A 169 -15.27 -1.32 5.69
CA TRP A 169 -15.75 -1.70 7.02
C TRP A 169 -16.84 -2.79 6.98
N GLU A 170 -17.71 -2.77 5.97
CA GLU A 170 -18.76 -3.79 5.83
C GLU A 170 -18.16 -5.16 5.46
N ASP A 171 -17.11 -5.16 4.63
CA ASP A 171 -16.34 -6.37 4.29
C ASP A 171 -15.57 -6.93 5.51
N GLU A 172 -15.01 -6.07 6.38
CA GLU A 172 -14.34 -6.46 7.63
C GLU A 172 -15.33 -7.08 8.64
N LYS A 173 -16.57 -6.56 8.71
CA LYS A 173 -17.64 -7.14 9.55
C LYS A 173 -18.06 -8.53 9.07
N GLU A 174 -18.11 -8.75 7.77
CA GLU A 174 -18.46 -10.07 7.19
C GLU A 174 -17.36 -11.11 7.46
N TYR A 175 -16.09 -10.70 7.45
CA TYR A 175 -14.95 -11.56 7.78
C TYR A 175 -14.87 -11.97 9.26
N ARG A 176 -15.34 -11.12 10.19
CA ARG A 176 -15.37 -11.41 11.64
C ARG A 176 -16.54 -12.31 12.05
N LYS A 177 -17.55 -12.48 11.19
CA LYS A 177 -18.72 -13.35 11.44
C LYS A 177 -18.59 -14.76 10.84
N ALA A 178 -17.58 -15.02 10.01
CA ALA A 178 -17.28 -16.33 9.41
C ALA A 178 -16.27 -17.13 10.24
#